data_AF-A0A3B8I0N2-F1
#
_entry.id   AF-A0A3B8I0N2-F1
#
_cell.length_a   1.000
_cell.length_b   1.000
_cell.length_c   1.000
_cell.angle_alpha   90.00
_cell.angle_beta   90.00
_cell.angle_gamma   90.00
#
_symmetry.space_group_name_H-M   'P 1'
#
loop_
_entity.id
_entity.type
_entity.pdbx_description
1 polymer ?
#
loop_
_entity_poly.entity_id
_entity_poly.type
_entity_poly.pdbx_seq_one_letter_code
_entity_poly.pdbx_strand_id
1 'polypeptide(L)' 'RFVVAYAVAGIMEWRARRITHQEPVFTRYTVSTLANTMTLDITKARERLGYQPQQTVYSAIDEFVAWYEKASHDKG' A
#
# COMPACT_ATOMS: atom_id res chain seq x y z
N ARG A 1 6.82 -19.82 -7.55
CA ARG A 1 8.30 -19.78 -7.34
C ARG A 1 8.71 -18.34 -7.07
N PHE A 2 8.73 -17.91 -5.80
CA PHE A 2 8.90 -16.51 -5.36
C PHE A 2 10.35 -16.00 -5.40
N VAL A 3 11.17 -16.50 -6.35
CA VAL A 3 12.64 -16.29 -6.35
C VAL A 3 12.99 -14.81 -6.54
N VAL A 4 12.23 -14.09 -7.36
CA VAL A 4 12.44 -12.67 -7.64
C VAL A 4 12.15 -11.81 -6.40
N ALA A 5 11.08 -12.13 -5.67
CA ALA A 5 10.74 -11.42 -4.43
C ALA A 5 11.81 -11.60 -3.35
N TYR A 6 12.38 -12.81 -3.24
CA TYR A 6 13.49 -13.08 -2.32
C TYR A 6 14.79 -12.37 -2.72
N ALA A 7 15.10 -12.28 -4.01
CA ALA A 7 16.28 -11.58 -4.50
C ALA A 7 16.20 -10.06 -4.25
N VAL A 8 15.04 -9.46 -4.53
CA VAL A 8 14.80 -8.03 -4.27
C VAL A 8 14.87 -7.74 -2.77
N ALA A 9 14.31 -8.61 -1.92
CA ALA A 9 14.39 -8.48 -0.47
C ALA A 9 15.84 -8.50 0.04
N GLY A 10 16.69 -9.40 -0.48
CA GLY A 10 18.11 -9.48 -0.08
C GLY A 10 18.92 -8.24 -0.43
N ILE A 11 18.67 -7.64 -1.60
CA ILE A 11 19.34 -6.40 -2.03
C ILE A 11 18.92 -5.22 -1.14
N MET A 12 17.63 -5.13 -0.80
CA MET A 12 17.12 -4.10 0.11
C MET A 12 17.69 -4.24 1.53
N GLU A 13 17.78 -5.46 2.05
CA GLU A 13 18.32 -5.73 3.39
C GLU A 13 19.84 -5.44 3.47
N TRP A 14 20.58 -5.70 2.39
CA TRP A 14 22.00 -5.38 2.30
C TRP A 14 22.24 -3.86 2.23
N ARG A 15 21.42 -3.13 1.48
CA ARG A 15 21.47 -1.65 1.44
C ARG A 15 21.09 -1.01 2.77
N ALA A 16 20.02 -1.47 3.42
CA ALA A 16 19.57 -0.95 4.70
C ALA A 16 20.62 -1.11 5.81
N ARG A 17 21.29 -2.28 5.86
CA ARG A 17 22.36 -2.55 6.83
C ARG A 17 23.64 -1.74 6.62
N ARG A 18 23.94 -1.33 5.39
CA ARG A 18 25.24 -0.71 5.05
C ARG A 18 25.20 0.81 4.95
N ILE A 19 24.03 1.42 4.76
CA ILE A 19 23.94 2.84 4.39
C ILE A 19 23.25 3.71 5.45
N THR A 20 22.20 3.23 6.12
CA THR A 20 21.29 4.19 6.80
C THR A 20 21.02 3.92 8.28
N HIS A 21 21.24 2.71 8.83
CA HIS A 21 20.87 2.39 10.23
C HIS A 21 19.43 2.81 10.65
N GLN A 22 18.58 3.17 9.68
CA GLN A 22 17.17 3.54 9.83
C GLN A 22 16.32 2.43 9.25
N GLU A 23 15.19 2.16 9.90
CA GLU A 23 14.22 1.17 9.43
C GLU A 23 13.84 1.44 7.97
N PRO A 24 13.98 0.44 7.08
CA PRO A 24 13.68 0.62 5.66
C PRO A 24 12.19 0.93 5.49
N VAL A 25 11.88 1.99 4.72
CA VAL A 25 10.52 2.48 4.42
C VAL A 25 9.59 1.37 3.88
N PHE A 26 10.15 0.34 3.28
CA PHE A 26 9.48 -0.91 2.92
C PHE A 26 10.11 -2.08 3.67
N THR A 27 9.61 -2.39 4.86
CA THR A 27 9.97 -3.64 5.54
C THR A 27 9.26 -4.81 4.88
N ARG A 28 9.85 -6.01 4.98
CA ARG A 28 9.17 -7.29 4.64
C ARG A 28 7.79 -7.41 5.29
N TYR A 29 7.61 -6.75 6.44
CA TYR A 29 6.34 -6.64 7.14
C TYR A 29 5.28 -5.92 6.31
N THR A 30 5.57 -4.72 5.80
CA THR A 30 4.62 -3.95 4.96
C THR A 30 4.24 -4.71 3.69
N VAL A 31 5.21 -5.40 3.06
CA VAL A 31 4.93 -6.26 1.90
C VAL A 31 4.06 -7.45 2.30
N SER A 32 4.28 -8.06 3.46
CA SER A 32 3.46 -9.18 3.94
C SER A 32 2.03 -8.77 4.38
N THR A 33 1.86 -7.54 4.88
CA THR A 33 0.54 -6.99 5.23
C THR A 33 -0.22 -6.47 4.02
N LEU A 34 0.45 -5.86 3.04
CA LEU A 34 -0.15 -5.48 1.74
C LEU A 34 -0.44 -6.69 0.85
N ALA A 35 0.40 -7.73 0.90
CA ALA A 35 0.19 -8.98 0.15
C ALA A 35 -1.02 -9.77 0.69
N ASN A 36 -1.38 -9.60 1.96
CA ASN A 36 -2.72 -9.89 2.43
C ASN A 36 -3.65 -8.80 1.89
N THR A 37 -4.06 -8.99 0.65
CA THR A 37 -5.10 -8.23 -0.02
C THR A 37 -6.21 -7.84 0.95
N MET A 38 -6.24 -6.56 1.38
CA MET A 38 -7.30 -5.99 2.22
C MET A 38 -8.58 -5.78 1.40
N THR A 39 -9.01 -6.79 0.64
CA THR A 39 -10.30 -6.74 -0.03
C THR A 39 -11.35 -7.12 1.00
N LEU A 40 -11.85 -6.10 1.69
CA LEU A 40 -13.02 -6.22 2.53
C LEU A 40 -14.23 -6.52 1.62
N ASP A 41 -14.77 -7.74 1.72
CA ASP A 41 -15.98 -8.11 0.99
C ASP A 41 -17.18 -7.31 1.52
N ILE A 42 -17.68 -6.39 0.69
CA ILE A 42 -18.81 -5.53 1.01
C ILE A 42 -20.17 -6.15 0.67
N THR A 43 -20.24 -7.40 0.17
CA THR A 43 -21.49 -8.05 -0.25
C THR A 43 -22.54 -8.02 0.84
N LYS A 44 -22.17 -8.35 2.09
CA LYS A 44 -23.09 -8.31 3.24
C LYS A 44 -23.61 -6.90 3.53
N ALA A 45 -22.80 -5.86 3.36
CA ALA A 45 -23.23 -4.48 3.56
C ALA A 45 -24.23 -4.06 2.48
N ARG A 46 -24.02 -4.48 1.23
CA ARG A 46 -24.95 -4.21 0.12
C ARG A 46 -26.30 -4.89 0.35
N GLU A 47 -26.28 -6.16 0.75
CA GLU A 47 -27.49 -6.96 0.95
C GLU A 47 -28.26 -6.58 2.22
N ARG A 48 -27.58 -6.37 3.36
CA ARG A 48 -28.25 -6.16 4.65
C ARG A 48 -28.50 -4.70 4.99
N LEU A 49 -27.64 -3.81 4.51
CA LEU A 49 -27.72 -2.38 4.83
C LEU A 49 -28.15 -1.54 3.61
N GLY A 50 -28.42 -2.17 2.47
CA GLY A 50 -28.73 -1.48 1.22
C GLY A 50 -27.58 -0.60 0.74
N TYR A 51 -26.33 -0.89 1.15
CA TYR A 51 -25.19 -0.05 0.82
C TYR A 51 -24.95 0.00 -0.70
N GLN A 52 -24.86 1.22 -1.24
CA GLN A 52 -24.57 1.46 -2.64
C GLN A 52 -23.22 2.18 -2.76
N PRO A 53 -22.21 1.55 -3.39
CA PRO A 53 -20.92 2.20 -3.61
C PRO A 53 -21.10 3.43 -4.51
N GLN A 54 -20.77 4.61 -4.01
CA GLN A 54 -20.86 5.86 -4.78
C GLN A 54 -19.62 6.14 -5.62
N GLN A 55 -18.48 5.55 -5.24
CA GLN A 55 -17.20 5.72 -5.91
C GLN A 55 -16.52 4.37 -6.08
N THR A 56 -15.79 4.19 -7.17
CA THR A 56 -14.96 3.00 -7.39
C THR A 56 -13.66 3.13 -6.60
N VAL A 57 -13.06 1.99 -6.25
CA VAL A 57 -11.76 1.95 -5.55
C VAL A 57 -10.70 2.75 -6.32
N TYR A 58 -10.67 2.60 -7.65
CA TYR A 58 -9.72 3.32 -8.50
C TYR A 58 -9.91 4.84 -8.44
N SER A 59 -11.14 5.33 -8.54
CA SER A 59 -11.42 6.77 -8.47
C SER A 59 -11.04 7.35 -7.10
N ALA A 60 -11.25 6.61 -6.01
CA ALA A 60 -10.83 7.05 -4.68
C ALA A 60 -9.29 7.11 -4.53
N ILE A 61 -8.58 6.17 -5.16
CA ILE A 61 -7.11 6.18 -5.19
C ILE A 61 -6.60 7.40 -5.96
N ASP A 62 -7.16 7.67 -7.14
CA ASP A 62 -6.76 8.83 -7.95
C ASP A 62 -6.99 10.15 -7.23
N GLU A 63 -8.14 10.29 -6.55
CA GLU A 63 -8.46 11.45 -5.71
C GLU A 63 -7.45 11.62 -4.56
N PHE A 64 -7.11 10.51 -3.89
CA PHE A 64 -6.12 10.52 -2.81
C PHE A 64 -4.73 10.95 -3.29
N VAL A 65 -4.28 10.42 -4.44
CA VAL A 65 -2.98 10.79 -5.04
C VAL A 65 -2.95 12.28 -5.36
N ALA A 66 -3.98 12.79 -6.02
CA ALA A 66 -4.06 14.22 -6.37
C ALA A 66 -4.06 15.13 -5.12
N TRP A 67 -4.77 14.75 -4.06
CA TRP A 67 -4.73 15.45 -2.79
C TRP A 67 -3.34 15.40 -2.14
N TYR A 68 -2.70 14.24 -2.13
CA TYR A 68 -1.42 14.02 -1.49
C TYR A 68 -0.30 14.83 -2.16
N GLU A 69 -0.26 14.84 -3.49
CA GLU A 69 0.67 15.65 -4.26
C GLU A 69 0.50 17.14 -3.94
N LYS A 70 -0.73 17.63 -3.91
CA LYS A 70 -1.03 19.02 -3.53
C LYS A 70 -0.60 19.34 -2.10
N ALA A 71 -0.88 18.46 -1.15
CA ALA A 71 -0.49 18.64 0.26
C ALA A 71 1.03 18.57 0.47
N SER A 72 1.76 17.83 -0.38
CA SER A 72 3.22 17.76 -0.37
C SER A 72 3.87 19.02 -0.97
N HIS A 73 3.22 19.64 -1.95
CA HIS A 73 3.69 20.84 -2.63
C HIS A 73 3.47 22.13 -1.82
N ASP A 74 2.58 22.10 -0.82
CA ASP A 74 2.30 23.22 0.11
C ASP A 74 3.26 23.26 1.32
N LYS A 75 4.13 22.24 1.47
CA LYS A 75 5.11 22.14 2.57
C LYS A 75 6.55 22.52 2.17
N GLY A 76 6.77 23.03 0.95
CA GLY A 76 8.04 23.56 0.47
C GLY A 76 8.04 25.08 0.48
#